data_AF-A0AAU7VZ26-F1
#
_entry.id   AF-A0AAU7VZ26-F1
#
_cell.length_a   1.000
_cell.length_b   1.000
_cell.length_c   1.000
_cell.angle_alpha   90.00
_cell.angle_beta   90.00
_cell.angle_gamma   90.00
#
_symmetry.space_group_name_H-M   'P 1'
#
loop_
_entity.id
_entity.type
_entity.pdbx_description
1 polymer ?
#
loop_
_entity_poly.entity_id
_entity_poly.type
_entity_poly.pdbx_seq_one_letter_code
_entity_poly.pdbx_strand_id
1 'polypeptide(L)'
;MRTNHMRRMTFTIAAGAALCLLAGCATSTAADPSAGPTATPAVTPTPTEMPEADPADPATWIISDEGIGPVELGGDFGTVLGMLPDTWKNDEVCSWTAWWTAADSSYGVYFVRGTESDTAPISELSVYSAAEDLGTVEGPRTAEGLGVGASTEDVLTTYPDAEQGADEIGSGTWMRLPGDAEGHVFFQFREGEDTASSVTVTSRDAPSYEVCG
;
A
#
# COMPACT_ATOMS: atom_id res chain seq x y z
N MET A 1 -24.30 -25.65 47.07
CA MET A 1 -25.68 -25.11 47.20
C MET A 1 -25.61 -23.77 47.90
N ARG A 2 -26.39 -22.77 47.42
CA ARG A 2 -26.43 -21.34 47.83
C ARG A 2 -25.29 -20.50 47.27
N THR A 3 -25.46 -19.32 46.65
CA THR A 3 -26.59 -18.55 46.09
C THR A 3 -25.91 -17.28 45.53
N ASN A 4 -26.29 -16.80 44.34
CA ASN A 4 -26.87 -15.45 44.17
C ASN A 4 -26.81 -14.96 42.73
N HIS A 5 -28.01 -14.79 42.20
CA HIS A 5 -28.47 -13.92 41.14
C HIS A 5 -27.53 -12.78 40.73
N MET A 6 -27.04 -12.82 39.49
CA MET A 6 -26.63 -11.62 38.78
C MET A 6 -27.84 -11.06 38.02
N ARG A 7 -28.10 -9.79 38.33
CA ARG A 7 -29.31 -9.02 38.09
C ARG A 7 -29.35 -8.54 36.64
N ARG A 8 -30.43 -8.87 35.94
CA ARG A 8 -30.82 -8.28 34.65
C ARG A 8 -30.92 -6.75 34.79
N MET A 9 -30.30 -6.01 33.88
CA MET A 9 -30.55 -4.58 33.70
C MET A 9 -30.99 -4.35 32.26
N THR A 10 -32.31 -4.33 32.10
CA THR A 10 -33.04 -3.91 30.91
C THR A 10 -33.02 -2.38 30.86
N PHE A 11 -32.60 -1.79 29.75
CA PHE A 11 -32.90 -0.39 29.44
C PHE A 11 -33.75 -0.34 28.19
N THR A 12 -34.90 0.32 28.32
CA THR A 12 -35.97 0.39 27.33
C THR A 12 -36.27 1.86 27.03
N ILE A 13 -36.53 2.15 25.74
CA ILE A 13 -37.35 3.22 25.14
C ILE A 13 -36.87 4.68 25.24
N ALA A 14 -36.67 5.29 24.06
CA ALA A 14 -37.31 6.57 23.73
C ALA A 14 -37.50 6.69 22.22
N ALA A 15 -38.75 6.53 21.78
CA ALA A 15 -39.22 6.85 20.44
C ALA A 15 -39.35 8.38 20.29
N GLY A 16 -38.91 8.91 19.16
CA GLY A 16 -39.09 10.32 18.78
C GLY A 16 -39.47 10.40 17.31
N ALA A 17 -40.76 10.36 17.02
CA ALA A 17 -41.33 10.70 15.72
C ALA A 17 -41.54 12.21 15.64
N ALA A 18 -41.10 12.84 14.54
CA ALA A 18 -41.58 14.16 14.13
C ALA A 18 -41.56 14.27 12.59
N LEU A 19 -42.74 14.08 11.99
CA LEU A 19 -43.06 14.54 10.65
C LEU A 19 -43.14 16.08 10.64
N CYS A 20 -42.51 16.72 9.67
CA CYS A 20 -42.89 18.05 9.19
C CYS A 20 -42.89 18.04 7.65
N LEU A 21 -44.10 17.91 7.10
CA LEU A 21 -44.43 18.20 5.70
C LEU A 21 -44.57 19.71 5.55
N LEU A 22 -43.77 20.34 4.69
CA LEU A 22 -44.01 21.70 4.19
C LEU A 22 -43.89 21.69 2.67
N ALA A 23 -45.05 21.57 2.02
CA ALA A 23 -45.25 21.85 0.61
C ALA A 23 -45.25 23.37 0.42
N GLY A 24 -44.25 23.89 -0.31
CA GLY A 24 -44.19 25.29 -0.74
C GLY A 24 -44.36 25.38 -2.25
N CYS A 25 -45.57 25.69 -2.71
CA CYS A 25 -45.82 26.10 -4.10
C CYS A 25 -45.37 27.55 -4.28
N ALA A 26 -44.22 27.76 -4.93
CA ALA A 26 -43.81 29.06 -5.42
C ALA A 26 -44.16 29.17 -6.92
N THR A 27 -45.02 30.14 -7.23
CA THR A 27 -45.38 30.57 -8.58
C THR A 27 -44.14 31.02 -9.34
N SER A 28 -43.70 30.24 -10.34
CA SER A 28 -42.64 30.67 -11.26
C SER A 28 -43.26 31.37 -12.47
N THR A 29 -42.99 32.68 -12.56
CA THR A 29 -43.11 33.49 -13.77
C THR A 29 -42.25 32.87 -14.87
N ALA A 30 -42.87 32.48 -15.97
CA ALA A 30 -42.17 32.03 -17.17
C ALA A 30 -41.38 33.22 -17.76
N ALA A 31 -40.06 33.18 -17.60
CA ALA A 31 -39.14 34.02 -18.36
C ALA A 31 -38.84 33.35 -19.70
N ASP A 32 -38.79 34.19 -20.74
CA ASP A 32 -38.41 33.89 -22.13
C ASP A 32 -37.12 33.06 -22.20
N PRO A 33 -37.03 31.97 -23.00
CA PRO A 33 -35.77 31.24 -23.17
C PRO A 33 -34.79 32.09 -23.99
N SER A 34 -33.92 32.82 -23.30
CA SER A 34 -32.68 33.31 -23.87
C SER A 34 -31.79 32.11 -24.20
N ALA A 35 -31.38 31.99 -25.47
CA ALA A 35 -30.47 30.96 -25.92
C ALA A 35 -29.13 31.09 -25.16
N GLY A 36 -28.95 30.25 -24.14
CA GLY A 36 -27.70 30.14 -23.41
C GLY A 36 -26.57 29.62 -24.31
N PRO A 37 -25.30 29.98 -24.03
CA PRO A 37 -24.17 29.51 -24.80
C PRO A 37 -24.12 27.98 -24.79
N THR A 38 -24.01 27.39 -25.98
CA THR A 38 -23.78 25.94 -26.15
C THR A 38 -22.52 25.55 -25.39
N ALA A 39 -22.67 24.79 -24.32
CA ALA A 39 -21.55 24.19 -23.61
C ALA A 39 -20.78 23.31 -24.60
N THR A 40 -19.52 23.67 -24.87
CA THR A 40 -18.61 22.82 -25.63
C THR A 40 -18.37 21.56 -24.80
N PRO A 41 -18.50 20.35 -25.37
CA PRO A 41 -18.21 19.13 -24.62
C PRO A 41 -16.76 19.17 -24.13
N ALA A 42 -16.58 19.05 -22.81
CA ALA A 42 -15.27 18.91 -22.21
C ALA A 42 -14.66 17.59 -22.71
N VAL A 43 -13.54 17.68 -23.43
CA VAL A 43 -12.78 16.52 -23.84
C VAL A 43 -12.22 15.88 -22.58
N THR A 44 -12.73 14.71 -22.21
CA THR A 44 -12.14 13.90 -21.14
C THR A 44 -10.76 13.47 -21.62
N PRO A 45 -9.67 13.73 -20.88
CA PRO A 45 -8.35 13.28 -21.29
C PRO A 45 -8.38 11.76 -21.40
N THR A 46 -7.93 11.23 -22.53
CA THR A 46 -7.66 9.80 -22.68
C THR A 46 -6.61 9.43 -21.63
N PRO A 47 -6.79 8.35 -20.84
CA PRO A 47 -5.75 7.86 -19.96
C PRO A 47 -4.48 7.62 -20.78
N THR A 48 -3.39 8.27 -20.41
CA THR A 48 -2.07 7.96 -20.96
C THR A 48 -1.70 6.58 -20.43
N GLU A 49 -1.50 5.59 -21.31
CA GLU A 49 -0.95 4.30 -20.91
C GLU A 49 0.41 4.55 -20.23
N MET A 50 0.52 4.12 -18.98
CA MET A 50 1.79 4.11 -18.27
C MET A 50 2.70 3.10 -18.98
N PRO A 51 3.98 3.40 -19.21
CA PRO A 51 4.89 2.43 -19.79
C PRO A 51 4.88 1.15 -18.94
N GLU A 52 4.72 0.01 -19.61
CA GLU A 52 4.75 -1.31 -18.97
C GLU A 52 6.09 -1.51 -18.27
N ALA A 53 6.06 -1.96 -17.02
CA ALA A 53 7.28 -2.18 -16.24
C ALA A 53 8.11 -3.31 -16.87
N ASP A 54 9.41 -3.09 -17.08
CA ASP A 54 10.30 -4.13 -17.59
C ASP A 54 10.57 -5.16 -16.48
N PRO A 55 10.13 -6.43 -16.60
CA PRO A 55 10.39 -7.45 -15.58
C PRO A 55 11.88 -7.73 -15.35
N ALA A 56 12.75 -7.34 -16.31
CA ALA A 56 14.19 -7.49 -16.21
C ALA A 56 14.90 -6.32 -15.53
N ASP A 57 14.21 -5.20 -15.31
CA ASP A 57 14.79 -4.00 -14.70
C ASP A 57 13.92 -3.49 -13.54
N PRO A 58 14.12 -4.02 -12.32
CA PRO A 58 13.42 -3.53 -11.15
C PRO A 58 13.58 -2.04 -10.88
N ALA A 59 14.63 -1.37 -11.38
CA ALA A 59 14.77 0.07 -11.17
C ALA A 59 13.64 0.89 -11.82
N THR A 60 12.95 0.32 -12.83
CA THR A 60 11.80 0.96 -13.48
C THR A 60 10.47 0.63 -12.82
N TRP A 61 10.45 -0.21 -11.78
CA TRP A 61 9.22 -0.68 -11.18
C TRP A 61 8.57 0.41 -10.32
N ILE A 62 7.24 0.43 -10.34
CA ILE A 62 6.44 1.31 -9.51
C ILE A 62 6.00 0.57 -8.26
N ILE A 63 6.13 1.24 -7.11
CA ILE A 63 5.61 0.78 -5.82
C ILE A 63 4.19 1.35 -5.65
N SER A 64 3.21 0.49 -5.44
CA SER A 64 1.83 0.84 -5.12
C SER A 64 1.31 0.01 -3.95
N ASP A 65 0.09 0.29 -3.51
CA ASP A 65 -0.65 -0.54 -2.56
C ASP A 65 -1.05 -1.91 -3.15
N GLU A 66 -1.08 -2.05 -4.47
CA GLU A 66 -1.34 -3.33 -5.16
C GLU A 66 -0.09 -4.21 -5.25
N GLY A 67 1.12 -3.64 -5.29
CA GLY A 67 2.34 -4.41 -5.47
C GLY A 67 3.59 -3.59 -5.82
N ILE A 68 4.59 -4.26 -6.39
CA ILE A 68 5.85 -3.65 -6.84
C ILE A 68 6.16 -4.17 -8.24
N GLY A 69 6.06 -3.29 -9.24
CA GLY A 69 6.25 -3.64 -10.64
C GLY A 69 5.25 -4.73 -11.09
N PRO A 70 5.70 -5.82 -11.72
CA PRO A 70 4.83 -6.90 -12.19
C PRO A 70 4.39 -7.88 -11.09
N VAL A 71 4.79 -7.66 -9.83
CA VAL A 71 4.47 -8.54 -8.70
C VAL A 71 3.37 -7.90 -7.88
N GLU A 72 2.21 -8.56 -7.79
CA GLU A 72 1.02 -8.07 -7.09
C GLU A 72 0.76 -8.85 -5.80
N LEU A 73 0.24 -8.17 -4.78
CA LEU A 73 -0.36 -8.81 -3.61
C LEU A 73 -1.54 -9.70 -4.05
N GLY A 74 -1.69 -10.86 -3.42
CA GLY A 74 -2.72 -11.83 -3.80
C GLY A 74 -2.35 -12.70 -5.00
N GLY A 75 -1.28 -12.38 -5.73
CA GLY A 75 -0.83 -13.13 -6.90
C GLY A 75 -0.37 -14.56 -6.58
N ASP A 76 -0.38 -15.43 -7.59
CA ASP A 76 0.17 -16.79 -7.47
C ASP A 76 1.70 -16.77 -7.57
N PHE A 77 2.38 -17.22 -6.51
CA PHE A 77 3.83 -17.14 -6.38
C PHE A 77 4.59 -17.83 -7.53
N GLY A 78 4.18 -19.05 -7.90
CA GLY A 78 4.86 -19.83 -8.94
C GLY A 78 4.67 -19.21 -10.33
N THR A 79 3.47 -18.71 -10.61
CA THR A 79 3.15 -18.01 -11.86
C THR A 79 3.97 -16.72 -11.97
N VAL A 80 3.99 -15.89 -10.92
CA VAL A 80 4.76 -14.64 -10.92
C VAL A 80 6.26 -14.92 -11.07
N LEU A 81 6.81 -15.86 -10.29
CA LEU A 81 8.22 -16.24 -10.42
C LEU A 81 8.56 -16.75 -11.83
N GLY A 82 7.65 -17.50 -12.46
CA GLY A 82 7.83 -18.00 -13.82
C GLY A 82 7.79 -16.93 -14.94
N MET A 83 7.30 -15.72 -14.65
CA MET A 83 7.32 -14.58 -15.57
C MET A 83 8.57 -13.72 -15.43
N LEU A 84 9.28 -13.82 -14.30
CA LEU A 84 10.48 -13.04 -14.02
C LEU A 84 11.74 -13.69 -14.63
N PRO A 85 12.80 -12.91 -14.89
CA PRO A 85 14.04 -13.47 -15.42
C PRO A 85 14.72 -14.45 -14.46
N ASP A 86 15.49 -15.40 -14.99
CA ASP A 86 16.25 -16.41 -14.23
C ASP A 86 17.29 -15.84 -13.24
N THR A 87 17.52 -14.53 -13.25
CA THR A 87 18.31 -13.82 -12.24
C THR A 87 17.63 -13.82 -10.87
N TRP A 88 16.30 -13.93 -10.83
CA TRP A 88 15.54 -14.16 -9.61
C TRP A 88 15.84 -15.54 -9.03
N LYS A 89 15.91 -15.60 -7.69
CA LYS A 89 16.26 -16.81 -6.94
C LYS A 89 15.16 -17.16 -5.96
N ASN A 90 14.89 -18.45 -5.84
CA ASN A 90 14.00 -19.04 -4.85
C ASN A 90 14.71 -20.30 -4.36
N ASP A 91 15.16 -20.28 -3.11
CA ASP A 91 15.93 -21.37 -2.49
C ASP A 91 15.02 -22.34 -1.75
N GLU A 92 15.44 -23.61 -1.63
CA GLU A 92 14.65 -24.64 -0.96
C GLU A 92 14.45 -24.38 0.54
N VAL A 93 15.41 -23.73 1.22
CA VAL A 93 15.35 -23.39 2.65
C VAL A 93 14.27 -22.34 2.91
N CYS A 94 14.09 -21.40 1.98
CA CYS A 94 13.06 -20.35 2.03
C CYS A 94 12.19 -20.39 0.78
N SER A 95 11.61 -21.56 0.52
CA SER A 95 10.85 -21.87 -0.70
C SER A 95 9.61 -20.99 -0.90
N TRP A 96 9.16 -20.27 0.12
CA TRP A 96 8.08 -19.27 0.04
C TRP A 96 8.55 -17.86 -0.33
N THR A 97 9.86 -17.64 -0.52
CA THR A 97 10.47 -16.33 -0.80
C THR A 97 11.24 -16.38 -2.11
N ALA A 98 11.02 -15.37 -2.97
CA ALA A 98 11.86 -15.13 -4.13
C ALA A 98 12.57 -13.78 -3.99
N TRP A 99 13.81 -13.70 -4.44
CA TRP A 99 14.61 -12.48 -4.35
C TRP A 99 15.43 -12.21 -5.61
N TRP A 100 15.76 -10.93 -5.76
CA TRP A 100 16.66 -10.40 -6.75
C TRP A 100 17.55 -9.34 -6.11
N THR A 101 18.74 -9.16 -6.66
CA THR A 101 19.70 -8.16 -6.19
C THR A 101 20.26 -7.42 -7.39
N ALA A 102 20.35 -6.09 -7.28
CA ALA A 102 20.98 -5.26 -8.29
C ALA A 102 22.44 -5.68 -8.51
N ALA A 103 22.93 -5.53 -9.74
CA ALA A 103 24.27 -5.99 -10.10
C ALA A 103 25.39 -5.30 -9.29
N ASP A 104 25.14 -4.06 -8.85
CA ASP A 104 26.04 -3.28 -7.99
C ASP A 104 25.78 -3.50 -6.48
N SER A 105 24.81 -4.35 -6.13
CA SER A 105 24.34 -4.62 -4.76
C SER A 105 23.80 -3.40 -4.00
N SER A 106 23.41 -2.33 -4.72
CA SER A 106 22.86 -1.12 -4.09
C SER A 106 21.50 -1.36 -3.41
N TYR A 107 20.69 -2.27 -3.96
CA TYR A 107 19.42 -2.73 -3.38
C TYR A 107 19.07 -4.15 -3.83
N GLY A 108 18.08 -4.73 -3.16
CA GLY A 108 17.41 -5.96 -3.54
C GLY A 108 15.90 -5.80 -3.53
N VAL A 109 15.23 -6.76 -4.17
CA VAL A 109 13.78 -6.90 -4.15
C VAL A 109 13.45 -8.31 -3.74
N TYR A 110 12.44 -8.49 -2.89
CA TYR A 110 11.89 -9.81 -2.60
C TYR A 110 10.36 -9.78 -2.61
N PHE A 111 9.76 -10.94 -2.81
CA PHE A 111 8.35 -11.17 -2.54
C PHE A 111 8.16 -12.54 -1.90
N VAL A 112 7.13 -12.63 -1.06
CA VAL A 112 6.85 -13.80 -0.25
C VAL A 112 5.39 -14.20 -0.31
N ARG A 113 5.15 -15.50 -0.39
CA ARG A 113 3.83 -16.09 -0.17
C ARG A 113 3.64 -16.51 1.28
N GLY A 114 2.39 -16.75 1.65
CA GLY A 114 2.06 -17.42 2.91
C GLY A 114 2.73 -18.79 3.04
N THR A 115 3.07 -19.17 4.28
CA THR A 115 3.72 -20.46 4.59
C THR A 115 2.73 -21.58 4.87
N GLU A 116 1.43 -21.29 4.94
CA GLU A 116 0.37 -22.24 5.23
C GLU A 116 0.13 -23.27 4.10
N SER A 117 0.56 -22.97 2.87
CA SER A 117 0.44 -23.84 1.70
C SER A 117 1.40 -23.41 0.58
N ASP A 118 1.83 -24.33 -0.28
CA ASP A 118 2.61 -24.05 -1.49
C ASP A 118 1.87 -23.21 -2.54
N THR A 119 0.55 -23.14 -2.42
CA THR A 119 -0.34 -22.34 -3.27
C THR A 119 -0.87 -21.10 -2.55
N ALA A 120 -0.31 -20.75 -1.39
CA ALA A 120 -0.67 -19.52 -0.72
C ALA A 120 -0.36 -18.32 -1.65
N PRO A 121 -1.19 -17.28 -1.63
CA PRO A 121 -0.93 -16.09 -2.42
C PRO A 121 0.28 -15.32 -1.89
N ILE A 122 0.84 -14.46 -2.75
CA ILE A 122 1.84 -13.45 -2.35
C ILE A 122 1.20 -12.54 -1.30
N SER A 123 1.86 -12.40 -0.16
CA SER A 123 1.37 -11.65 1.00
C SER A 123 2.21 -10.41 1.31
N GLU A 124 3.45 -10.35 0.83
CA GLU A 124 4.34 -9.23 1.08
C GLU A 124 5.42 -9.14 -0.01
N LEU A 125 5.81 -7.90 -0.32
CA LEU A 125 6.87 -7.55 -1.23
C LEU A 125 7.72 -6.46 -0.60
N SER A 126 9.00 -6.41 -0.93
CA SER A 126 9.86 -5.36 -0.38
C SER A 126 11.00 -5.03 -1.32
N VAL A 127 11.35 -3.74 -1.35
CA VAL A 127 12.59 -3.22 -1.88
C VAL A 127 13.43 -2.82 -0.68
N TYR A 128 14.68 -3.25 -0.62
CA TYR A 128 15.52 -3.00 0.54
C TYR A 128 16.97 -2.73 0.12
N SER A 129 17.70 -2.02 0.95
CA SER A 129 19.16 -1.94 0.85
C SER A 129 19.79 -2.38 2.17
N ALA A 130 20.84 -3.19 2.08
CA ALA A 130 21.64 -3.59 3.23
C ALA A 130 22.80 -2.63 3.51
N ALA A 131 22.97 -1.57 2.70
CA ALA A 131 24.04 -0.61 2.88
C ALA A 131 23.88 0.17 4.19
N GLU A 132 24.99 0.39 4.91
CA GLU A 132 25.01 1.24 6.11
C GLU A 132 24.79 2.71 5.73
N ASP A 133 25.38 3.15 4.62
CA ASP A 133 25.14 4.45 4.00
C ASP A 133 24.37 4.24 2.70
N LEU A 134 23.10 4.65 2.68
CA LEU A 134 22.18 4.41 1.57
C LEU A 134 22.53 5.23 0.32
N GLY A 135 23.26 6.35 0.47
CA GLY A 135 23.57 7.24 -0.64
C GLY A 135 22.36 7.51 -1.54
N THR A 136 22.55 7.43 -2.86
CA THR A 136 21.44 7.42 -3.83
C THR A 136 21.22 5.99 -4.32
N VAL A 137 20.01 5.47 -4.10
CA VAL A 137 19.59 4.14 -4.60
C VAL A 137 18.73 4.33 -5.85
N GLU A 138 19.18 3.88 -7.01
CA GLU A 138 18.36 3.85 -8.23
C GLU A 138 17.54 2.55 -8.28
N GLY A 139 16.46 2.50 -7.48
CA GLY A 139 15.56 1.35 -7.41
C GLY A 139 14.08 1.76 -7.59
N PRO A 140 13.14 0.80 -7.44
CA PRO A 140 11.72 1.05 -7.56
C PRO A 140 11.25 2.25 -6.73
N ARG A 141 10.30 3.01 -7.28
CA ARG A 141 9.76 4.23 -6.65
C ARG A 141 8.23 4.22 -6.67
N THR A 142 7.60 4.92 -5.73
CA THR A 142 6.19 5.29 -5.85
C THR A 142 5.97 6.20 -7.06
N ALA A 143 4.71 6.41 -7.46
CA ALA A 143 4.38 7.33 -8.55
C ALA A 143 4.87 8.77 -8.28
N GLU A 144 4.97 9.14 -7.01
CA GLU A 144 5.48 10.43 -6.52
C GLU A 144 7.02 10.48 -6.44
N GLY A 145 7.71 9.37 -6.73
CA GLY A 145 9.17 9.30 -6.79
C GLY A 145 9.86 8.93 -5.48
N LEU A 146 9.13 8.47 -4.46
CA LEU A 146 9.71 8.04 -3.19
C LEU A 146 10.08 6.55 -3.21
N GLY A 147 11.11 6.16 -2.48
CA GLY A 147 11.55 4.76 -2.39
C GLY A 147 12.63 4.59 -1.34
N VAL A 148 13.48 3.56 -1.46
CA VAL A 148 14.67 3.42 -0.59
C VAL A 148 15.52 4.70 -0.64
N GLY A 149 15.96 5.16 0.53
CA GLY A 149 16.67 6.42 0.72
C GLY A 149 15.78 7.67 0.89
N ALA A 150 14.45 7.57 0.75
CA ALA A 150 13.55 8.68 1.06
C ALA A 150 13.65 9.04 2.55
N SER A 151 13.68 10.33 2.87
CA SER A 151 13.69 10.75 4.26
C SER A 151 12.29 10.75 4.87
N THR A 152 12.21 10.68 6.20
CA THR A 152 10.98 10.94 6.96
C THR A 152 10.31 12.26 6.53
N GLU A 153 11.10 13.32 6.28
CA GLU A 153 10.60 14.61 5.82
C GLU A 153 10.00 14.53 4.42
N ASP A 154 10.64 13.81 3.49
CA ASP A 154 10.13 13.62 2.13
C ASP A 154 8.80 12.86 2.13
N VAL A 155 8.71 11.81 2.96
CA VAL A 155 7.49 11.00 3.12
C VAL A 155 6.36 11.86 3.67
N LEU A 156 6.57 12.61 4.75
CA LEU A 156 5.53 13.47 5.35
C LEU A 156 5.18 14.70 4.49
N THR A 157 6.12 15.20 3.69
CA THR A 157 5.84 16.28 2.74
C THR A 157 4.93 15.80 1.61
N THR A 158 5.15 14.57 1.14
CA THR A 158 4.39 13.96 0.05
C THR A 158 3.06 13.38 0.52
N TYR A 159 3.06 12.74 1.69
CA TYR A 159 1.91 12.11 2.33
C TYR A 159 1.76 12.60 3.78
N PRO A 160 1.13 13.78 3.98
CA PRO A 160 1.00 14.40 5.30
C PRO A 160 0.22 13.57 6.34
N ASP A 161 -0.62 12.65 5.87
CA ASP A 161 -1.45 11.78 6.69
C ASP A 161 -0.82 10.39 6.90
N ALA A 162 0.47 10.20 6.57
CA ALA A 162 1.15 8.93 6.82
C ALA A 162 1.19 8.60 8.32
N GLU A 163 0.84 7.36 8.65
CA GLU A 163 0.83 6.87 10.03
C GLU A 163 2.23 6.39 10.43
N GLN A 164 2.60 6.62 11.69
CA GLN A 164 3.87 6.16 12.24
C GLN A 164 3.68 4.98 13.19
N GLY A 165 4.61 4.04 13.15
CA GLY A 165 4.69 2.96 14.11
C GLY A 165 6.12 2.50 14.37
N ALA A 166 6.25 1.50 15.22
CA ALA A 166 7.51 0.87 15.58
C ALA A 166 7.52 -0.57 15.09
N ASP A 167 8.70 -1.09 14.80
CA ASP A 167 8.86 -2.50 14.48
C ASP A 167 8.40 -3.37 15.68
N GLU A 168 7.76 -4.49 15.40
CA GLU A 168 7.34 -5.44 16.45
C GLU A 168 8.56 -6.03 17.17
N ILE A 169 9.64 -6.24 16.42
CA ILE A 169 10.93 -6.74 16.90
C ILE A 169 12.02 -5.80 16.41
N GLY A 170 12.88 -5.36 17.34
CA GLY A 170 13.94 -4.40 17.06
C GLY A 170 13.62 -3.01 17.58
N SER A 171 14.32 -2.02 17.05
CA SER A 171 14.28 -0.61 17.46
C SER A 171 14.08 0.34 16.28
N GLY A 172 13.75 -0.21 15.10
CA GLY A 172 13.38 0.57 13.93
C GLY A 172 11.94 1.09 14.02
N THR A 173 11.59 1.91 13.04
CA THR A 173 10.28 2.54 12.91
C THR A 173 9.79 2.43 11.49
N TRP A 174 8.50 2.63 11.28
CA TRP A 174 7.92 2.65 9.94
C TRP A 174 6.92 3.78 9.79
N MET A 175 6.74 4.20 8.53
CA MET A 175 5.67 5.07 8.08
C MET A 175 4.78 4.35 7.09
N ARG A 176 3.50 4.23 7.40
CA ARG A 176 2.47 3.66 6.53
C ARG A 176 1.84 4.78 5.71
N LEU A 177 1.84 4.64 4.39
CA LEU A 177 1.14 5.58 3.52
C LEU A 177 -0.39 5.49 3.72
N PRO A 178 -1.12 6.61 3.60
CA PRO A 178 -2.57 6.58 3.64
C PRO A 178 -3.13 5.84 2.41
N GLY A 179 -4.17 5.05 2.60
CA GLY A 179 -4.83 4.30 1.53
C GLY A 179 -6.02 3.50 2.05
N ASP A 180 -7.00 3.29 1.17
CA ASP A 180 -8.22 2.50 1.46
C ASP A 180 -8.14 1.07 0.89
N ALA A 181 -7.06 0.72 0.18
CA ALA A 181 -6.83 -0.60 -0.37
C ALA A 181 -6.49 -1.62 0.73
N GLU A 182 -6.60 -2.91 0.38
CA GLU A 182 -6.21 -4.00 1.27
C GLU A 182 -4.70 -4.04 1.51
N GLY A 183 -3.90 -3.69 0.49
CA GLY A 183 -2.46 -3.56 0.62
C GLY A 183 -2.04 -2.21 1.17
N HIS A 184 -0.89 -2.17 1.85
CA HIS A 184 -0.34 -1.01 2.51
C HIS A 184 1.13 -0.86 2.16
N VAL A 185 1.56 0.37 1.90
CA VAL A 185 2.96 0.72 1.63
C VAL A 185 3.59 1.26 2.90
N PHE A 186 4.71 0.67 3.31
CA PHE A 186 5.48 1.05 4.48
C PHE A 186 6.90 1.46 4.11
N PHE A 187 7.33 2.65 4.53
CA PHE A 187 8.74 3.03 4.55
C PHE A 187 9.32 2.63 5.91
N GLN A 188 10.38 1.82 5.95
CA GLN A 188 10.99 1.36 7.20
C GLN A 188 12.36 2.00 7.43
N PHE A 189 12.57 2.47 8.66
CA PHE A 189 13.73 3.22 9.11
C PHE A 189 14.45 2.45 10.20
N ARG A 190 15.78 2.37 10.10
CA ARG A 190 16.60 1.75 11.15
C ARG A 190 16.60 2.62 12.41
N GLU A 191 17.02 2.04 13.53
CA GLU A 191 17.10 2.77 14.80
C GLU A 191 17.94 4.04 14.67
N GLY A 192 17.30 5.19 14.94
CA GLY A 192 17.97 6.49 14.93
C GLY A 192 18.27 7.06 13.54
N GLU A 193 17.82 6.40 12.47
CA GLU A 193 18.00 6.85 11.08
C GLU A 193 16.73 7.53 10.56
N ASP A 194 16.90 8.56 9.75
CA ASP A 194 15.80 9.31 9.12
C ASP A 194 15.59 8.95 7.65
N THR A 195 16.32 7.97 7.12
CA THR A 195 16.23 7.52 5.72
C THR A 195 15.71 6.09 5.62
N ALA A 196 14.78 5.86 4.71
CA ALA A 196 14.12 4.57 4.56
C ALA A 196 15.10 3.52 4.01
N SER A 197 15.37 2.48 4.80
CA SER A 197 16.21 1.35 4.42
C SER A 197 15.47 0.30 3.58
N SER A 198 14.14 0.28 3.68
CA SER A 198 13.27 -0.53 2.84
C SER A 198 11.92 0.14 2.61
N VAL A 199 11.25 -0.30 1.55
CA VAL A 199 9.85 0.00 1.25
C VAL A 199 9.12 -1.31 1.03
N THR A 200 8.10 -1.57 1.85
CA THR A 200 7.39 -2.85 1.91
C THR A 200 5.93 -2.66 1.55
N VAL A 201 5.40 -3.57 0.74
CA VAL A 201 3.99 -3.64 0.37
C VAL A 201 3.41 -4.93 0.96
N THR A 202 2.40 -4.82 1.81
CA THR A 202 1.79 -5.97 2.52
C THR A 202 0.34 -5.70 2.88
N SER A 203 -0.49 -6.74 3.02
CA SER A 203 -1.86 -6.63 3.54
C SER A 203 -1.94 -6.69 5.08
N ARG A 204 -0.79 -6.76 5.76
CA ARG A 204 -0.68 -6.78 7.21
C ARG A 204 -0.70 -5.35 7.76
N ASP A 205 -1.09 -5.21 9.03
CA ASP A 205 -1.07 -3.91 9.73
C ASP A 205 0.35 -3.36 9.98
N ALA A 206 1.39 -4.19 9.83
CA ALA A 206 2.80 -3.82 9.90
C ALA A 206 3.68 -4.75 9.02
N PRO A 207 4.88 -4.30 8.61
CA PRO A 207 5.86 -5.14 7.91
C PRO A 207 6.32 -6.35 8.74
N SER A 208 6.72 -7.43 8.07
CA SER A 208 7.36 -8.56 8.76
C SER A 208 8.76 -8.20 9.22
N TYR A 209 9.13 -8.58 10.45
CA TYR A 209 10.52 -8.43 10.93
C TYR A 209 11.51 -9.25 10.09
N GLU A 210 11.14 -10.48 9.78
CA GLU A 210 11.92 -11.41 8.99
C GLU A 210 10.95 -12.27 8.17
N VAL A 211 11.34 -12.57 6.93
CA VAL A 211 10.56 -13.42 6.02
C VAL A 211 11.23 -14.77 5.72
N CYS A 212 12.46 -14.98 6.15
CA CYS A 212 13.27 -16.17 5.89
C CYS A 212 14.31 -16.31 7.02
N GLY A 213 14.15 -17.36 7.85
CA GLY A 213 14.79 -17.65 9.14
C GLY A 213 16.32 -17.64 9.24
#